data_AF-A0A518HDJ4-F1
#
_entry.id   AF-A0A518HDJ4-F1
#
_cell.length_a   1.000
_cell.length_b   1.000
_cell.length_c   1.000
_cell.angle_alpha   90.00
_cell.angle_beta   90.00
_cell.angle_gamma   90.00
#
_symmetry.space_group_name_H-M   'P 1'
#
loop_
_entity.id
_entity.type
_entity.pdbx_description
1 polymer ?
#
loop_
_entity_poly.entity_id
_entity_poly.type
_entity_poly.pdbx_seq_one_letter_code
_entity_poly.pdbx_strand_id
1 'polypeptide(L)'
;MSNSTLRDAIARGLEPGADLAAEIHALGEVALADPDDAVAVCEALDRLPPEPPDDSATRSPLHAVLGLLQGVETREAYEAVVERGVPSLAAVVLRMLDDPESGTEARRGIVAFALKVLGLYRVPEAIDLIAEAAHRPGMEDAYLWEVIFRTFDQQHPLRLPLCDRLRDPLPGGFAGVAYLDFANALAREGFIDDHPFDTPEGRRRLLEFLRDSDTERFGRAHSAAAALPFVEGSDRDPLLALAMDHPSTAVQLEGAWASAKLGSEAGVRFLSRMCLDLNHSLQARLYLQELGRHDAVPERAAEPSFEAMAKLVDWLSHPMEFGRAPDEIALVDTRELLWPPSNDLRRLWIFRYRYDPDGPDSPGGEGVGLVGSITFALFGETSPEMPPEDIYALHCCWELQVEDDPRAPADRTAEAGRRLLGFGA
;
A
#
# COMPACT_ATOMS: atom_id res chain seq x y z
N MET A 1 -31.87 -3.88 -28.93
CA MET A 1 -31.17 -3.46 -27.71
C MET A 1 -31.34 -4.59 -26.72
N SER A 2 -30.26 -5.24 -26.31
CA SER A 2 -30.35 -6.21 -25.22
C SER A 2 -30.70 -5.44 -23.95
N ASN A 3 -31.60 -5.96 -23.12
CA ASN A 3 -31.89 -5.32 -21.84
C ASN A 3 -30.65 -5.50 -20.94
N SER A 4 -30.04 -4.40 -20.51
CA SER A 4 -28.95 -4.45 -19.54
C SER A 4 -29.54 -4.52 -18.14
N THR A 5 -29.09 -5.52 -17.36
CA THR A 5 -29.47 -5.67 -15.96
C THR A 5 -29.05 -4.48 -15.12
N LEU A 6 -27.93 -3.82 -15.45
CA LEU A 6 -27.47 -2.61 -14.76
C LEU A 6 -28.39 -1.43 -15.05
N ARG A 7 -28.74 -1.18 -16.32
CA ARG A 7 -29.72 -0.14 -16.69
C ARG A 7 -31.07 -0.35 -16.02
N ASP A 8 -31.56 -1.59 -16.01
CA ASP A 8 -32.81 -1.94 -15.34
C ASP A 8 -32.73 -1.66 -13.83
N ALA A 9 -31.62 -1.98 -13.17
CA ALA A 9 -31.42 -1.72 -11.74
C ALA A 9 -31.33 -0.23 -11.42
N ILE A 10 -30.59 0.55 -12.23
CA ILE A 10 -30.52 2.01 -12.09
C ILE A 10 -31.91 2.63 -12.27
N ALA A 11 -32.66 2.20 -13.30
CA ALA A 11 -34.00 2.70 -13.55
C ALA A 11 -34.93 2.46 -12.36
N ARG A 12 -34.94 1.26 -11.78
CA ARG A 12 -35.71 0.93 -10.57
C ARG A 12 -35.24 1.73 -9.35
N GLY A 13 -33.92 1.81 -9.15
CA GLY A 13 -33.32 2.52 -8.02
C GLY A 13 -33.58 4.04 -8.02
N LEU A 14 -33.85 4.62 -9.19
CA LEU A 14 -34.20 6.03 -9.35
C LEU A 14 -35.71 6.32 -9.26
N GLU A 15 -36.55 5.31 -9.03
CA GLU A 15 -37.98 5.53 -8.78
C GLU A 15 -38.22 6.22 -7.42
N PRO A 16 -39.27 7.04 -7.26
CA PRO A 16 -39.55 7.71 -5.99
C PRO A 16 -39.71 6.72 -4.82
N GLY A 17 -38.85 6.85 -3.79
CA GLY A 17 -38.85 5.99 -2.61
C GLY A 17 -38.11 4.67 -2.77
N ALA A 18 -37.47 4.44 -3.92
CA ALA A 18 -36.58 3.29 -4.11
C ALA A 18 -35.20 3.52 -3.47
N ASP A 19 -34.43 2.44 -3.35
CA ASP A 19 -33.06 2.43 -2.83
C ASP A 19 -32.08 2.05 -3.95
N LEU A 20 -31.50 3.05 -4.60
CA LEU A 20 -30.53 2.86 -5.68
C LEU A 20 -29.31 2.05 -5.24
N ALA A 21 -28.81 2.26 -4.03
CA ALA A 21 -27.64 1.55 -3.55
C ALA A 21 -27.94 0.05 -3.40
N ALA A 22 -29.10 -0.29 -2.82
CA ALA A 22 -29.53 -1.69 -2.71
C ALA A 22 -29.70 -2.37 -4.08
N GLU A 23 -30.29 -1.67 -5.06
CA GLU A 23 -30.46 -2.20 -6.42
C GLU A 23 -29.11 -2.46 -7.11
N ILE A 24 -28.13 -1.55 -6.97
CA ILE A 24 -26.78 -1.74 -7.52
C ILE A 24 -26.06 -2.90 -6.80
N HIS A 25 -26.06 -2.92 -5.46
CA HIS A 25 -25.38 -3.98 -4.70
C HIS A 25 -25.94 -5.37 -4.96
N ALA A 26 -27.24 -5.48 -5.26
CA ALA A 26 -27.88 -6.76 -5.60
C ALA A 26 -27.33 -7.40 -6.89
N LEU A 27 -26.65 -6.62 -7.74
CA LEU A 27 -26.02 -7.14 -8.96
C LEU A 27 -24.66 -7.81 -8.68
N GLY A 28 -24.07 -7.59 -7.50
CA GLY A 28 -22.72 -8.07 -7.18
C GLY A 28 -21.63 -7.26 -7.88
N GLU A 29 -20.56 -7.94 -8.32
CA GLU A 29 -19.49 -7.31 -9.08
C GLU A 29 -19.93 -7.08 -10.53
N VAL A 30 -20.11 -5.81 -10.90
CA VAL A 30 -20.49 -5.40 -12.26
C VAL A 30 -19.41 -4.46 -12.79
N ALA A 31 -18.84 -4.85 -13.93
CA ALA A 31 -17.94 -4.00 -14.68
C ALA A 31 -18.69 -3.20 -15.75
N LEU A 32 -18.24 -1.96 -15.97
CA LEU A 32 -18.84 -1.02 -16.91
C LEU A 32 -18.16 -1.17 -18.28
N ALA A 33 -18.69 -2.10 -19.08
CA ALA A 33 -18.17 -2.39 -20.42
C ALA A 33 -19.04 -1.83 -21.56
N ASP A 34 -20.34 -1.63 -21.32
CA ASP A 34 -21.28 -1.10 -22.33
C ASP A 34 -21.39 0.44 -22.20
N PRO A 35 -21.22 1.21 -23.30
CA PRO A 35 -21.31 2.67 -23.26
C PRO A 35 -22.71 3.18 -22.87
N ASP A 36 -23.80 2.48 -23.20
CA ASP A 36 -25.14 2.88 -22.77
C ASP A 36 -25.31 2.71 -21.25
N ASP A 37 -24.70 1.67 -20.69
CA ASP A 37 -24.69 1.44 -19.25
C ASP A 37 -23.89 2.54 -18.55
N ALA A 38 -22.77 2.96 -19.14
CA ALA A 38 -22.00 4.10 -18.65
C ALA A 38 -22.80 5.40 -18.66
N VAL A 39 -23.55 5.67 -19.74
CA VAL A 39 -24.46 6.81 -19.81
C VAL A 39 -25.52 6.74 -18.70
N ALA A 40 -26.10 5.57 -18.45
CA ALA A 40 -27.10 5.41 -17.39
C ALA A 40 -26.53 5.65 -15.99
N VAL A 41 -25.29 5.21 -15.72
CA VAL A 41 -24.57 5.52 -14.47
C VAL A 41 -24.35 7.03 -14.32
N CYS A 42 -23.97 7.72 -15.40
CA CYS A 42 -23.80 9.18 -15.40
C CYS A 42 -25.14 9.90 -15.16
N GLU A 43 -26.23 9.45 -15.78
CA GLU A 43 -27.57 10.01 -15.54
C GLU A 43 -28.06 9.76 -14.11
N ALA A 44 -27.69 8.62 -13.51
CA ALA A 44 -27.97 8.35 -12.11
C ALA A 44 -27.29 9.39 -11.20
N LEU A 45 -26.01 9.70 -11.47
CA LEU A 45 -25.23 10.69 -10.74
C LEU A 45 -25.88 12.08 -10.76
N ASP A 46 -26.42 12.52 -11.90
CA ASP A 46 -27.14 13.80 -12.04
C ASP A 46 -28.43 13.87 -11.23
N ARG A 47 -29.03 12.72 -10.95
CA ARG A 47 -30.34 12.58 -10.31
C ARG A 47 -30.25 12.21 -8.83
N LEU A 48 -29.05 11.99 -8.29
CA LEU A 48 -28.88 11.64 -6.89
C LEU A 48 -29.44 12.76 -6.00
N PRO A 49 -30.19 12.41 -4.94
CA PRO A 49 -30.53 13.38 -3.92
C PRO A 49 -29.25 13.86 -3.21
N PRO A 50 -29.29 15.02 -2.52
CA PRO A 50 -28.24 15.39 -1.59
C PRO A 50 -28.01 14.25 -0.61
N GLU A 51 -26.75 13.91 -0.41
CA GLU A 51 -26.36 12.83 0.51
C GLU A 51 -26.88 13.15 1.92
N PRO A 52 -27.50 12.20 2.65
CA PRO A 52 -27.92 12.43 4.03
C PRO A 52 -26.71 12.61 4.96
N PRO A 53 -26.87 13.31 6.09
CA PRO A 53 -25.77 13.58 7.05
C PRO A 53 -25.37 12.37 7.91
N ASP A 54 -25.89 11.17 7.62
CA ASP A 54 -25.70 9.98 8.46
C ASP A 54 -24.40 9.21 8.11
N ASP A 55 -23.89 8.42 9.06
CA ASP A 55 -22.63 7.68 8.98
C ASP A 55 -22.67 6.47 8.02
N SER A 56 -23.77 6.28 7.29
CA SER A 56 -23.94 5.18 6.32
C SER A 56 -23.27 5.45 4.96
N ALA A 57 -22.13 6.17 4.96
CA ALA A 57 -21.44 6.62 3.75
C ALA A 57 -21.13 5.47 2.76
N THR A 58 -20.84 4.25 3.23
CA THR A 58 -20.57 3.09 2.35
C THR A 58 -21.81 2.46 1.74
N ARG A 59 -22.99 2.82 2.22
CA ARG A 59 -24.29 2.34 1.71
C ARG A 59 -25.05 3.43 0.96
N SER A 60 -24.42 4.57 0.73
CA SER A 60 -25.08 5.69 0.07
C SER A 60 -25.25 5.44 -1.43
N PRO A 61 -26.29 6.02 -2.07
CA PRO A 61 -26.45 5.98 -3.52
C PRO A 61 -25.22 6.52 -4.27
N LEU A 62 -24.58 7.61 -3.78
CA LEU A 62 -23.35 8.13 -4.38
C LEU A 62 -22.23 7.10 -4.28
N HIS A 63 -22.03 6.45 -3.13
CA HIS A 63 -20.99 5.45 -2.98
C HIS A 63 -21.16 4.27 -3.95
N ALA A 64 -22.39 3.78 -4.12
CA ALA A 64 -22.69 2.71 -5.07
C ALA A 64 -22.38 3.12 -6.52
N VAL A 65 -22.76 4.34 -6.93
CA VAL A 65 -22.46 4.89 -8.25
C VAL A 65 -20.94 5.07 -8.45
N LEU A 66 -20.22 5.59 -7.45
CA LEU A 66 -18.75 5.72 -7.49
C LEU A 66 -18.04 4.36 -7.58
N GLY A 67 -18.63 3.31 -6.99
CA GLY A 67 -18.17 1.93 -7.15
C GLY A 67 -18.16 1.50 -8.61
N LEU A 68 -19.27 1.70 -9.32
CA LEU A 68 -19.39 1.37 -10.75
C LEU A 68 -18.42 2.19 -11.62
N LEU A 69 -18.23 3.47 -11.30
CA LEU A 69 -17.32 4.35 -12.03
C LEU A 69 -15.83 4.00 -11.86
N GLN A 70 -15.45 3.07 -10.99
CA GLN A 70 -14.07 2.57 -10.92
C GLN A 70 -13.82 1.37 -11.84
N GLY A 71 -14.87 0.63 -12.19
CA GLY A 71 -14.78 -0.64 -12.91
C GLY A 71 -14.99 -0.50 -14.42
N VAL A 72 -14.46 0.54 -15.06
CA VAL A 72 -14.65 0.75 -16.51
C VAL A 72 -13.66 -0.09 -17.31
N GLU A 73 -14.18 -0.99 -18.15
CA GLU A 73 -13.36 -1.99 -18.86
C GLU A 73 -13.10 -1.66 -20.32
N THR A 74 -14.00 -0.90 -20.96
CA THR A 74 -13.90 -0.58 -22.38
C THR A 74 -13.61 0.89 -22.61
N ARG A 75 -12.98 1.16 -23.76
CA ARG A 75 -12.66 2.51 -24.18
C ARG A 75 -13.93 3.33 -24.44
N GLU A 76 -14.94 2.72 -25.04
CA GLU A 76 -16.20 3.37 -25.39
C GLU A 76 -16.98 3.77 -24.13
N ALA A 77 -17.04 2.90 -23.11
CA ALA A 77 -17.63 3.25 -21.81
C ALA A 77 -16.82 4.35 -21.11
N TYR A 78 -15.49 4.29 -21.16
CA TYR A 78 -14.62 5.32 -20.60
C TYR A 78 -14.85 6.68 -21.25
N GLU A 79 -14.90 6.74 -22.58
CA GLU A 79 -15.18 7.98 -23.33
C GLU A 79 -16.55 8.56 -22.94
N ALA A 80 -17.58 7.72 -22.77
CA ALA A 80 -18.90 8.16 -22.32
C ALA A 80 -18.87 8.75 -20.90
N VAL A 81 -18.12 8.14 -19.96
CA VAL A 81 -17.96 8.70 -18.62
C VAL A 81 -17.17 10.00 -18.64
N VAL A 82 -16.10 10.10 -19.42
CA VAL A 82 -15.32 11.35 -19.53
C VAL A 82 -16.19 12.49 -20.05
N GLU A 83 -17.01 12.24 -21.08
CA GLU A 83 -17.85 13.28 -21.68
C GLU A 83 -18.98 13.74 -20.74
N ARG A 84 -19.60 12.81 -20.00
CA ARG A 84 -20.82 13.10 -19.21
C ARG A 84 -20.62 12.99 -17.71
N GLY A 85 -20.04 11.89 -17.25
CA GLY A 85 -19.90 11.57 -15.83
C GLY A 85 -18.90 12.45 -15.09
N VAL A 86 -17.76 12.76 -15.70
CA VAL A 86 -16.72 13.60 -15.07
C VAL A 86 -17.24 15.01 -14.74
N PRO A 87 -17.86 15.77 -15.67
CA PRO A 87 -18.44 17.07 -15.34
C PRO A 87 -19.50 17.00 -14.23
N SER A 88 -20.36 15.98 -14.26
CA SER A 88 -21.39 15.77 -13.24
C SER A 88 -20.78 15.44 -11.87
N LEU A 89 -19.76 14.58 -11.83
CA LEU A 89 -19.05 14.23 -10.61
C LEU A 89 -18.31 15.42 -10.03
N ALA A 90 -17.64 16.21 -10.86
CA ALA A 90 -17.01 17.47 -10.47
C ALA A 90 -18.04 18.41 -9.82
N ALA A 91 -19.23 18.55 -10.42
CA ALA A 91 -20.30 19.36 -9.86
C ALA A 91 -20.85 18.81 -8.53
N VAL A 92 -20.93 17.49 -8.37
CA VAL A 92 -21.29 16.86 -7.08
C VAL A 92 -20.26 17.17 -6.01
N VAL A 93 -18.97 16.98 -6.31
CA VAL A 93 -17.86 17.25 -5.39
C VAL A 93 -17.85 18.72 -4.97
N LEU A 94 -17.98 19.66 -5.92
CA LEU A 94 -18.05 21.09 -5.59
C LEU A 94 -19.18 21.40 -4.62
N ARG A 95 -20.39 20.89 -4.87
CA ARG A 95 -21.52 21.07 -3.96
C ARG A 95 -21.25 20.47 -2.58
N MET A 96 -20.63 19.30 -2.52
CA MET A 96 -20.29 18.66 -1.26
C MET A 96 -19.22 19.44 -0.51
N LEU A 97 -18.21 19.99 -1.19
CA LEU A 97 -17.19 20.83 -0.55
C LEU A 97 -17.84 22.09 0.01
N ASP A 98 -18.73 22.74 -0.74
CA ASP A 98 -19.46 23.95 -0.32
C ASP A 98 -20.42 23.74 0.86
N ASP A 99 -20.74 22.50 1.19
CA ASP A 99 -21.50 22.15 2.38
C ASP A 99 -20.66 22.45 3.66
N PRO A 100 -21.19 23.21 4.64
CA PRO A 100 -20.54 23.43 5.92
C PRO A 100 -20.19 22.15 6.69
N GLU A 101 -20.89 21.04 6.42
CA GLU A 101 -20.66 19.73 7.05
C GLU A 101 -19.62 18.87 6.31
N SER A 102 -19.04 19.36 5.21
CA SER A 102 -18.04 18.64 4.41
C SER A 102 -16.85 18.10 5.20
N GLY A 103 -16.42 18.84 6.23
CA GLY A 103 -15.32 18.45 7.12
C GLY A 103 -15.66 17.42 8.19
N THR A 104 -16.91 16.95 8.29
CA THR A 104 -17.30 15.92 9.27
C THR A 104 -16.78 14.55 8.86
N GLU A 105 -16.51 13.67 9.82
CA GLU A 105 -16.01 12.31 9.56
C GLU A 105 -16.87 11.53 8.56
N ALA A 106 -18.20 11.60 8.71
CA ALA A 106 -19.19 11.00 7.81
C ALA A 106 -19.02 11.46 6.35
N ARG A 107 -18.77 12.76 6.13
CA ARG A 107 -18.71 13.36 4.79
C ARG A 107 -17.36 13.24 4.12
N ARG A 108 -16.27 13.33 4.89
CA ARG A 108 -14.91 13.31 4.35
C ARG A 108 -14.61 12.05 3.57
N GLY A 109 -15.07 10.90 4.04
CA GLY A 109 -14.86 9.61 3.36
C GLY A 109 -15.45 9.60 1.95
N ILE A 110 -16.71 10.00 1.81
CA ILE A 110 -17.39 9.99 0.50
C ILE A 110 -16.88 11.07 -0.46
N VAL A 111 -16.53 12.26 0.04
CA VAL A 111 -15.89 13.31 -0.78
C VAL A 111 -14.53 12.83 -1.28
N ALA A 112 -13.70 12.28 -0.40
CA ALA A 112 -12.38 11.77 -0.78
C ALA A 112 -12.49 10.58 -1.74
N PHE A 113 -13.51 9.75 -1.62
CA PHE A 113 -13.79 8.69 -2.58
C PHE A 113 -14.17 9.23 -3.96
N ALA A 114 -15.01 10.26 -4.01
CA ALA A 114 -15.36 10.94 -5.26
C ALA A 114 -14.13 11.59 -5.93
N LEU A 115 -13.25 12.23 -5.15
CA LEU A 115 -11.99 12.79 -5.64
C LEU A 115 -11.04 11.71 -6.19
N LYS A 116 -10.95 10.56 -5.52
CA LYS A 116 -10.20 9.40 -6.04
C LYS A 116 -10.73 8.98 -7.41
N VAL A 117 -12.05 8.86 -7.54
CA VAL A 117 -12.69 8.47 -8.81
C VAL A 117 -12.40 9.51 -9.90
N LEU A 118 -12.50 10.81 -9.61
CA LEU A 118 -12.11 11.87 -10.55
C LEU A 118 -10.66 11.73 -11.03
N GLY A 119 -9.73 11.40 -10.12
CA GLY A 119 -8.33 11.17 -10.45
C GLY A 119 -8.10 10.06 -11.49
N LEU A 120 -8.93 9.01 -11.51
CA LEU A 120 -8.81 7.89 -12.45
C LEU A 120 -9.02 8.30 -13.93
N TYR A 121 -9.79 9.35 -14.18
CA TYR A 121 -10.19 9.74 -15.54
C TYR A 121 -9.21 10.67 -16.27
N ARG A 122 -8.07 10.99 -15.65
CA ARG A 122 -6.95 11.71 -16.30
C ARG A 122 -7.36 13.04 -16.96
N VAL A 123 -8.35 13.72 -16.39
CA VAL A 123 -8.86 15.02 -16.88
C VAL A 123 -8.25 16.18 -16.09
N PRO A 124 -7.84 17.28 -16.75
CA PRO A 124 -7.24 18.44 -16.06
C PRO A 124 -8.13 19.04 -14.96
N GLU A 125 -9.45 19.02 -15.15
CA GLU A 125 -10.45 19.56 -14.21
C GLU A 125 -10.39 18.88 -12.83
N ALA A 126 -9.97 17.62 -12.77
CA ALA A 126 -9.80 16.92 -11.50
C ALA A 126 -8.68 17.52 -10.63
N ILE A 127 -7.67 18.13 -11.26
CA ILE A 127 -6.50 18.68 -10.54
C ILE A 127 -6.90 19.83 -9.63
N ASP A 128 -7.68 20.77 -10.14
CA ASP A 128 -8.10 21.93 -9.36
C ASP A 128 -9.00 21.54 -8.18
N LEU A 129 -9.90 20.56 -8.37
CA LEU A 129 -10.77 20.07 -7.31
C LEU A 129 -10.01 19.31 -6.23
N ILE A 130 -9.10 18.41 -6.62
CA ILE A 130 -8.25 17.67 -5.67
C ILE A 130 -7.39 18.66 -4.88
N ALA A 131 -6.81 19.65 -5.54
CA ALA A 131 -6.00 20.66 -4.87
C ALA A 131 -6.84 21.56 -3.96
N GLU A 132 -8.02 22.00 -4.38
CA GLU A 132 -8.92 22.78 -3.52
C GLU A 132 -9.29 22.00 -2.25
N ALA A 133 -9.70 20.73 -2.41
CA ALA A 133 -10.07 19.88 -1.30
C ALA A 133 -8.90 19.61 -0.35
N ALA A 134 -7.68 19.42 -0.84
CA ALA A 134 -6.49 19.20 -0.02
C ALA A 134 -6.14 20.40 0.89
N HIS A 135 -6.55 21.62 0.49
CA HIS A 135 -6.34 22.84 1.26
C HIS A 135 -7.53 23.24 2.13
N ARG A 136 -8.67 22.56 2.00
CA ARG A 136 -9.92 22.96 2.66
C ARG A 136 -9.93 22.47 4.11
N PRO A 137 -10.12 23.35 5.12
CA PRO A 137 -10.21 22.97 6.51
C PRO A 137 -11.27 21.89 6.77
N GLY A 138 -10.91 20.90 7.59
CA GLY A 138 -11.67 19.68 7.80
C GLY A 138 -11.30 18.57 6.81
N MET A 139 -11.10 18.86 5.52
CA MET A 139 -10.83 17.83 4.51
C MET A 139 -9.39 17.32 4.54
N GLU A 140 -8.45 18.09 5.07
CA GLU A 140 -7.02 17.74 5.13
C GLU A 140 -6.74 16.46 5.91
N ASP A 141 -7.64 16.01 6.78
CA ASP A 141 -7.48 14.77 7.56
C ASP A 141 -8.27 13.58 6.99
N ALA A 142 -8.76 13.65 5.75
CA ALA A 142 -9.42 12.51 5.11
C ALA A 142 -8.43 11.35 4.86
N TYR A 143 -8.74 10.16 5.35
CA TYR A 143 -7.84 9.00 5.32
C TYR A 143 -7.48 8.49 3.91
N LEU A 144 -8.22 8.90 2.87
CA LEU A 144 -8.00 8.46 1.49
C LEU A 144 -6.96 9.29 0.72
N TRP A 145 -6.33 10.32 1.31
CA TRP A 145 -5.37 11.17 0.58
C TRP A 145 -4.21 10.39 -0.05
N GLU A 146 -3.66 9.40 0.65
CA GLU A 146 -2.62 8.51 0.10
C GLU A 146 -3.13 7.76 -1.14
N VAL A 147 -4.35 7.23 -1.07
CA VAL A 147 -4.99 6.50 -2.19
C VAL A 147 -5.25 7.43 -3.37
N ILE A 148 -5.70 8.66 -3.12
CA ILE A 148 -5.94 9.67 -4.16
C ILE A 148 -4.62 9.96 -4.89
N PHE A 149 -3.55 10.28 -4.18
CA PHE A 149 -2.26 10.61 -4.82
C PHE A 149 -1.61 9.40 -5.49
N ARG A 150 -1.81 8.18 -4.99
CA ARG A 150 -1.39 6.96 -5.67
C ARG A 150 -2.06 6.73 -7.04
N THR A 151 -3.19 7.38 -7.34
CA THR A 151 -3.76 7.33 -8.70
C THR A 151 -2.90 8.09 -9.72
N PHE A 152 -2.04 9.00 -9.25
CA PHE A 152 -1.13 9.80 -10.06
C PHE A 152 0.25 9.15 -10.17
N ASP A 153 0.29 7.87 -10.54
CA ASP A 153 1.52 7.08 -10.70
C ASP A 153 2.45 7.60 -11.81
N GLN A 154 3.57 6.89 -12.02
CA GLN A 154 4.60 7.23 -13.04
C GLN A 154 4.05 7.36 -14.47
N GLN A 155 2.91 6.73 -14.76
CA GLN A 155 2.27 6.74 -16.09
C GLN A 155 1.17 7.80 -16.18
N HIS A 156 0.72 8.36 -15.06
CA HIS A 156 -0.36 9.33 -15.03
C HIS A 156 0.09 10.68 -15.62
N PRO A 157 -0.56 11.19 -16.69
CA PRO A 157 -0.10 12.39 -17.41
C PRO A 157 -0.22 13.68 -16.59
N LEU A 158 -1.07 13.70 -15.56
CA LEU A 158 -1.33 14.89 -14.73
C LEU A 158 -0.58 14.90 -13.39
N ARG A 159 0.35 13.97 -13.15
CA ARG A 159 1.10 13.92 -11.88
C ARG A 159 1.90 15.21 -11.60
N LEU A 160 2.54 15.76 -12.63
CA LEU A 160 3.31 17.02 -12.52
C LEU A 160 2.37 18.23 -12.33
N PRO A 161 1.32 18.41 -13.15
CA PRO A 161 0.30 19.43 -12.89
C PRO A 161 -0.27 19.39 -11.46
N LEU A 162 -0.59 18.21 -10.93
CA LEU A 162 -1.06 18.07 -9.55
C LEU A 162 0.01 18.50 -8.54
N CYS A 163 1.24 18.02 -8.72
CA CYS A 163 2.36 18.34 -7.85
C CYS A 163 2.57 19.86 -7.76
N ASP A 164 2.59 20.54 -8.90
CA ASP A 164 2.77 21.99 -8.94
C ASP A 164 1.58 22.74 -8.36
N ARG A 165 0.35 22.26 -8.56
CA ARG A 165 -0.86 22.89 -8.04
C ARG A 165 -0.96 22.84 -6.51
N LEU A 166 -0.34 21.84 -5.88
CA LEU A 166 -0.28 21.64 -4.42
C LEU A 166 0.96 22.28 -3.76
N ARG A 167 1.85 22.90 -4.54
CA ARG A 167 3.15 23.38 -4.05
C ARG A 167 3.04 24.61 -3.14
N ASP A 168 2.10 25.51 -3.41
CA ASP A 168 1.94 26.77 -2.69
C ASP A 168 0.47 27.21 -2.57
N PRO A 169 -0.11 27.26 -1.35
CA PRO A 169 0.51 26.82 -0.09
C PRO A 169 0.67 25.29 -0.03
N LEU A 170 1.40 24.78 0.95
CA LEU A 170 1.47 23.33 1.19
C LEU A 170 0.19 22.85 1.93
N PRO A 171 -0.43 21.72 1.55
CA PRO A 171 -1.62 21.17 2.22
C PRO A 171 -1.38 20.87 3.71
N GLY A 172 -2.37 21.11 4.57
CA GLY A 172 -2.29 20.80 6.01
C GLY A 172 -2.55 19.32 6.32
N GLY A 173 -2.61 18.97 7.61
CA GLY A 173 -3.13 17.68 8.08
C GLY A 173 -2.48 16.43 7.46
N PHE A 174 -3.28 15.37 7.31
CA PHE A 174 -2.86 14.14 6.63
C PHE A 174 -2.60 14.34 5.12
N ALA A 175 -3.33 15.25 4.46
CA ALA A 175 -3.13 15.59 3.05
C ALA A 175 -1.70 16.08 2.78
N GLY A 176 -1.14 16.88 3.69
CA GLY A 176 0.24 17.36 3.62
C GLY A 176 1.27 16.24 3.74
N VAL A 177 1.01 15.23 4.57
CA VAL A 177 1.87 14.04 4.70
C VAL A 177 1.79 13.18 3.44
N ALA A 178 0.58 12.89 2.96
CA ALA A 178 0.39 12.15 1.72
C ALA A 178 1.01 12.89 0.51
N TYR A 179 0.94 14.23 0.48
CA TYR A 179 1.57 15.04 -0.56
C TYR A 179 3.10 15.00 -0.47
N LEU A 180 3.67 14.95 0.74
CA LEU A 180 5.10 14.73 0.94
C LEU A 180 5.55 13.40 0.35
N ASP A 181 4.82 12.31 0.62
CA ASP A 181 5.13 10.99 0.03
C ASP A 181 5.02 10.98 -1.49
N PHE A 182 3.99 11.62 -2.03
CA PHE A 182 3.84 11.81 -3.47
C PHE A 182 5.02 12.58 -4.09
N ALA A 183 5.43 13.69 -3.47
CA ALA A 183 6.57 14.48 -3.93
C ALA A 183 7.90 13.70 -3.82
N ASN A 184 8.10 12.94 -2.74
CA ASN A 184 9.26 12.07 -2.55
C ASN A 184 9.38 11.03 -3.67
N ALA A 185 8.27 10.39 -4.03
CA ALA A 185 8.23 9.42 -5.12
C ALA A 185 8.64 10.06 -6.45
N LEU A 186 8.05 11.22 -6.79
CA LEU A 186 8.39 11.95 -8.00
C LEU A 186 9.87 12.37 -8.05
N ALA A 187 10.43 12.86 -6.94
CA ALA A 187 11.83 13.28 -6.87
C ALA A 187 12.79 12.09 -6.96
N ARG A 188 12.44 10.97 -6.31
CA ARG A 188 13.23 9.73 -6.35
C ARG A 188 13.30 9.13 -7.75
N GLU A 189 12.23 9.26 -8.53
CA GLU A 189 12.12 8.82 -9.92
C GLU A 189 12.71 9.82 -10.92
N GLY A 190 13.12 11.01 -10.47
CA GLY A 190 13.68 12.07 -11.31
C GLY A 190 12.64 12.82 -12.15
N PHE A 191 11.37 12.82 -11.74
CA PHE A 191 10.31 13.58 -12.41
C PHE A 191 10.29 15.05 -12.01
N ILE A 192 10.81 15.39 -10.83
CA ILE A 192 10.96 16.77 -10.36
C ILE A 192 12.38 17.00 -9.84
N ASP A 193 12.94 18.16 -10.17
CA ASP A 193 14.22 18.63 -9.63
C ASP A 193 13.99 19.51 -8.39
N ASP A 194 12.94 20.34 -8.42
CA ASP A 194 12.58 21.26 -7.34
C ASP A 194 11.55 20.62 -6.40
N HIS A 195 11.99 20.13 -5.25
CA HIS A 195 11.09 19.50 -4.27
C HIS A 195 10.15 20.53 -3.62
N PRO A 196 8.80 20.32 -3.57
CA PRO A 196 7.84 21.26 -2.99
C PRO A 196 8.11 21.66 -1.54
N PHE A 197 8.71 20.75 -0.76
CA PHE A 197 9.08 21.01 0.63
C PHE A 197 10.44 21.72 0.79
N ASP A 198 11.15 22.03 -0.30
CA ASP A 198 12.38 22.83 -0.26
C ASP A 198 12.10 24.35 -0.16
N THR A 199 11.21 24.70 0.76
CA THR A 199 10.84 26.08 1.10
C THR A 199 11.03 26.30 2.60
N PRO A 200 11.13 27.54 3.09
CA PRO A 200 11.19 27.79 4.53
C PRO A 200 10.02 27.18 5.30
N GLU A 201 8.82 27.17 4.71
CA GLU A 201 7.66 26.52 5.31
C GLU A 201 7.79 24.99 5.30
N GLY A 202 8.15 24.39 4.16
CA GLY A 202 8.34 22.95 4.02
C GLY A 202 9.40 22.43 4.98
N ARG A 203 10.58 23.06 5.04
CA ARG A 203 11.67 22.69 5.96
C ARG A 203 11.27 22.77 7.43
N ARG A 204 10.45 23.76 7.81
CA ARG A 204 9.87 23.83 9.16
C ARG A 204 8.94 22.65 9.45
N ARG A 205 8.12 22.22 8.49
CA ARG A 205 7.26 21.04 8.66
C ARG A 205 8.07 19.75 8.75
N LEU A 206 9.11 19.59 7.94
CA LEU A 206 10.03 18.45 8.04
C LEU A 206 10.69 18.40 9.43
N LEU A 207 11.11 19.55 9.96
CA LEU A 207 11.65 19.67 11.31
C LEU A 207 10.63 19.26 12.39
N GLU A 208 9.37 19.68 12.25
CA GLU A 208 8.30 19.31 13.16
C GLU A 208 8.04 17.79 13.13
N PHE A 209 7.98 17.18 11.95
CA PHE A 209 7.77 15.74 11.79
C PHE A 209 8.92 14.92 12.40
N LEU A 210 10.18 15.31 12.16
CA LEU A 210 11.35 14.61 12.71
C LEU A 210 11.53 14.77 14.22
N ARG A 211 10.86 15.75 14.84
CA ARG A 211 10.90 15.98 16.29
C ARG A 211 9.70 15.40 17.02
N ASP A 212 8.69 14.92 16.30
CA ASP A 212 7.50 14.34 16.92
C ASP A 212 7.90 13.04 17.63
N SER A 213 7.67 13.00 18.95
CA SER A 213 7.99 11.84 19.78
C SER A 213 6.84 10.85 19.90
N ASP A 214 5.67 11.16 19.31
CA ASP A 214 4.50 10.28 19.27
C ASP A 214 4.75 9.11 18.31
N THR A 215 4.80 7.88 18.85
CA THR A 215 5.08 6.66 18.09
C THR A 215 4.06 6.42 16.98
N GLU A 216 2.80 6.81 17.20
CA GLU A 216 1.73 6.69 16.20
C GLU A 216 1.94 7.62 15.00
N ARG A 217 2.86 8.58 15.12
CA ARG A 217 3.17 9.58 14.09
C ARG A 217 4.55 9.42 13.47
N PHE A 218 5.28 8.37 13.83
CA PHE A 218 6.61 8.10 13.25
C PHE A 218 6.57 7.90 11.72
N GLY A 219 5.42 7.52 11.15
CA GLY A 219 5.23 7.53 9.69
C GLY A 219 5.52 8.90 9.06
N ARG A 220 5.18 10.02 9.73
CA ARG A 220 5.47 11.38 9.24
C ARG A 220 6.97 11.68 9.26
N ALA A 221 7.66 11.24 10.30
CA ALA A 221 9.11 11.37 10.41
C ALA A 221 9.82 10.54 9.32
N HIS A 222 9.29 9.37 8.99
CA HIS A 222 9.77 8.53 7.89
C HIS A 222 9.64 9.26 6.54
N SER A 223 8.44 9.78 6.22
CA SER A 223 8.23 10.61 5.02
C SER A 223 9.14 11.83 4.98
N ALA A 224 9.39 12.47 6.13
CA ALA A 224 10.28 13.62 6.21
C ALA A 224 11.74 13.26 5.94
N ALA A 225 12.22 12.13 6.46
CA ALA A 225 13.57 11.63 6.22
C ALA A 225 13.81 11.31 4.73
N ALA A 226 12.81 10.75 4.04
CA ALA A 226 12.87 10.44 2.61
C ALA A 226 13.03 11.69 1.72
N ALA A 227 12.55 12.85 2.18
CA ALA A 227 12.63 14.11 1.45
C ALA A 227 14.02 14.77 1.50
N LEU A 228 14.83 14.44 2.50
CA LEU A 228 16.07 15.16 2.81
C LEU A 228 17.13 15.21 1.70
N PRO A 229 17.24 14.23 0.78
CA PRO A 229 18.15 14.34 -0.36
C PRO A 229 17.78 15.43 -1.36
N PHE A 230 16.51 15.84 -1.37
CA PHE A 230 15.92 16.75 -2.36
C PHE A 230 15.67 18.15 -1.79
N VAL A 231 16.06 18.38 -0.54
CA VAL A 231 15.98 19.69 0.11
C VAL A 231 17.38 20.31 0.12
N GLU A 232 17.48 21.60 -0.15
CA GLU A 232 18.75 22.33 -0.15
C GLU A 232 18.90 23.26 1.06
N GLY A 233 20.11 23.83 1.18
CA GLY A 233 20.41 24.89 2.13
C GLY A 233 21.00 24.43 3.47
N SER A 234 21.22 25.41 4.35
CA SER A 234 21.90 25.23 5.64
C SER A 234 21.16 24.35 6.63
N ASP A 235 19.86 24.12 6.41
CA ASP A 235 19.01 23.38 7.34
C ASP A 235 19.05 21.86 7.09
N ARG A 236 19.57 21.40 5.95
CA ARG A 236 19.61 19.97 5.60
C ARG A 236 20.41 19.13 6.58
N ASP A 237 21.62 19.58 6.94
CA ASP A 237 22.49 18.82 7.83
C ASP A 237 21.89 18.62 9.23
N PRO A 238 21.30 19.67 9.87
CA PRO A 238 20.51 19.49 11.09
C PRO A 238 19.34 18.51 10.95
N LEU A 239 18.61 18.53 9.83
CA LEU A 239 17.48 17.61 9.61
C LEU A 239 17.96 16.16 9.43
N LEU A 240 19.04 15.94 8.69
CA LEU A 240 19.67 14.62 8.55
C LEU A 240 20.15 14.08 9.90
N ALA A 241 20.76 14.92 10.73
CA ALA A 241 21.18 14.52 12.07
C ALA A 241 19.97 14.07 12.92
N LEU A 242 18.85 14.79 12.85
CA LEU A 242 17.61 14.39 13.54
C LEU A 242 17.07 13.06 13.03
N ALA A 243 17.06 12.82 11.72
CA ALA A 243 16.62 11.55 11.15
C ALA A 243 17.52 10.38 11.58
N MET A 244 18.84 10.58 11.57
CA MET A 244 19.84 9.58 11.97
C MET A 244 19.81 9.26 13.47
N ASP A 245 19.41 10.21 14.31
CA ASP A 245 19.30 10.07 15.77
C ASP A 245 17.86 9.75 16.24
N HIS A 246 16.93 9.55 15.30
CA HIS A 246 15.51 9.35 15.60
C HIS A 246 15.27 8.03 16.38
N PRO A 247 14.33 7.94 17.34
CA PRO A 247 14.07 6.72 18.11
C PRO A 247 13.60 5.51 17.28
N SER A 248 12.94 5.74 16.13
CA SER A 248 12.53 4.68 15.21
C SER A 248 13.65 4.31 14.24
N THR A 249 14.03 3.03 14.23
CA THR A 249 15.02 2.47 13.28
C THR A 249 14.59 2.64 11.82
N ALA A 250 13.29 2.59 11.52
CA ALA A 250 12.80 2.84 10.16
C ALA A 250 13.15 4.26 9.68
N VAL A 251 13.00 5.26 10.56
CA VAL A 251 13.38 6.66 10.26
C VAL A 251 14.91 6.79 10.15
N GLN A 252 15.67 6.09 11.00
CA GLN A 252 17.14 6.08 10.90
C GLN A 252 17.63 5.46 9.58
N LEU A 253 17.00 4.39 9.11
CA LEU A 253 17.30 3.77 7.81
C LEU A 253 17.05 4.74 6.66
N GLU A 254 15.92 5.44 6.69
CA GLU A 254 15.57 6.43 5.68
C GLU A 254 16.56 7.62 5.72
N GLY A 255 16.91 8.10 6.91
CA GLY A 255 17.94 9.11 7.11
C GLY A 255 19.32 8.66 6.61
N ALA A 256 19.66 7.38 6.78
CA ALA A 256 20.93 6.81 6.32
C ALA A 256 20.98 6.68 4.80
N TRP A 257 19.89 6.25 4.17
CA TRP A 257 19.73 6.28 2.72
C TRP A 257 19.84 7.70 2.18
N ALA A 258 19.15 8.65 2.82
CA ALA A 258 19.20 10.04 2.41
C ALA A 258 20.61 10.63 2.50
N SER A 259 21.30 10.38 3.62
CA SER A 259 22.68 10.79 3.83
C SER A 259 23.63 10.16 2.80
N ALA A 260 23.48 8.86 2.52
CA ALA A 260 24.30 8.14 1.56
C ALA A 260 24.07 8.62 0.11
N LYS A 261 22.82 8.96 -0.26
CA LYS A 261 22.46 9.56 -1.55
C LYS A 261 23.17 10.89 -1.79
N LEU A 262 23.44 11.64 -0.71
CA LEU A 262 24.20 12.89 -0.74
C LEU A 262 25.73 12.67 -0.67
N GLY A 263 26.20 11.43 -0.77
CA GLY A 263 27.62 11.08 -0.78
C GLY A 263 28.24 10.87 0.61
N SER A 264 27.44 10.80 1.68
CA SER A 264 27.96 10.54 3.03
C SER A 264 28.33 9.07 3.24
N GLU A 265 29.62 8.81 3.45
CA GLU A 265 30.10 7.49 3.86
C GLU A 265 29.58 7.04 5.24
N ALA A 266 29.12 7.98 6.08
CA ALA A 266 28.50 7.61 7.35
C ALA A 266 27.15 6.91 7.14
N GLY A 267 26.33 7.38 6.19
CA GLY A 267 25.08 6.74 5.81
C GLY A 267 25.31 5.34 5.24
N VAL A 268 26.29 5.20 4.34
CA VAL A 268 26.67 3.89 3.77
C VAL A 268 27.11 2.90 4.85
N ARG A 269 27.95 3.32 5.80
CA ARG A 269 28.35 2.46 6.93
C ARG A 269 27.18 2.07 7.82
N PHE A 270 26.23 2.97 8.03
CA PHE A 270 25.02 2.68 8.80
C PHE A 270 24.20 1.59 8.10
N LEU A 271 23.90 1.77 6.80
CA LEU A 271 23.16 0.79 6.01
C LEU A 271 23.88 -0.56 5.95
N SER A 272 25.20 -0.57 5.73
CA SER A 272 26.03 -1.77 5.74
C SER A 272 25.91 -2.56 7.05
N ARG A 273 25.88 -1.87 8.20
CA ARG A 273 25.63 -2.50 9.49
C ARG A 273 24.21 -3.06 9.60
N MET A 274 23.21 -2.34 9.09
CA MET A 274 21.81 -2.80 9.08
C MET A 274 21.57 -3.99 8.16
N CYS A 275 22.41 -4.23 7.15
CA CYS A 275 22.39 -5.49 6.40
C CYS A 275 22.64 -6.73 7.27
N LEU A 276 23.22 -6.57 8.48
CA LEU A 276 23.44 -7.66 9.44
C LEU A 276 22.33 -7.77 10.50
N ASP A 277 21.39 -6.84 10.52
CA ASP A 277 20.21 -6.87 11.38
C ASP A 277 19.08 -7.59 10.63
N LEU A 278 18.57 -8.71 11.16
CA LEU A 278 17.61 -9.53 10.41
C LEU A 278 16.30 -8.79 10.10
N ASN A 279 15.89 -7.87 10.96
CA ASN A 279 14.63 -7.14 10.82
C ASN A 279 14.73 -6.08 9.72
N HIS A 280 15.94 -5.61 9.44
CA HIS A 280 16.19 -4.48 8.54
C HIS A 280 17.09 -4.84 7.34
N SER A 281 17.56 -6.09 7.27
CA SER A 281 18.57 -6.53 6.31
C SER A 281 18.11 -6.34 4.87
N LEU A 282 16.88 -6.75 4.55
CA LEU A 282 16.35 -6.65 3.19
C LEU A 282 16.25 -5.19 2.73
N GLN A 283 15.67 -4.33 3.56
CA GLN A 283 15.54 -2.91 3.24
C GLN A 283 16.90 -2.22 3.09
N ALA A 284 17.83 -2.47 4.01
CA ALA A 284 19.17 -1.89 3.94
C ALA A 284 19.94 -2.35 2.68
N ARG A 285 19.78 -3.61 2.28
CA ARG A 285 20.36 -4.14 1.03
C ARG A 285 19.74 -3.48 -0.20
N LEU A 286 18.42 -3.30 -0.23
CA LEU A 286 17.73 -2.58 -1.31
C LEU A 286 18.24 -1.14 -1.44
N TYR A 287 18.39 -0.43 -0.32
CA TYR A 287 18.96 0.91 -0.30
C TYR A 287 20.40 0.96 -0.81
N LEU A 288 21.27 0.05 -0.39
CA LEU A 288 22.63 -0.01 -0.94
C LEU A 288 22.64 -0.33 -2.43
N GLN A 289 21.73 -1.19 -2.92
CA GLN A 289 21.57 -1.47 -4.33
C GLN A 289 21.11 -0.24 -5.13
N GLU A 290 20.10 0.48 -4.67
CA GLU A 290 19.63 1.71 -5.32
C GLU A 290 20.72 2.78 -5.43
N LEU A 291 21.58 2.85 -4.42
CA LEU A 291 22.72 3.77 -4.37
C LEU A 291 23.91 3.29 -5.21
N GLY A 292 23.83 2.11 -5.85
CA GLY A 292 24.94 1.50 -6.58
C GLY A 292 26.11 1.07 -5.69
N ARG A 293 25.85 0.85 -4.39
CA ARG A 293 26.84 0.51 -3.34
C ARG A 293 26.78 -0.96 -2.92
N HIS A 294 26.69 -1.86 -3.90
CA HIS A 294 26.73 -3.31 -3.67
C HIS A 294 28.02 -3.75 -2.94
N ASP A 295 29.11 -3.02 -3.13
CA ASP A 295 30.40 -3.21 -2.46
C ASP A 295 30.30 -3.09 -0.93
N ALA A 296 29.31 -2.34 -0.43
CA ALA A 296 29.13 -2.10 1.00
C ALA A 296 28.28 -3.18 1.69
N VAL A 297 27.66 -4.11 0.96
CA VAL A 297 26.90 -5.21 1.55
C VAL A 297 27.89 -6.22 2.15
N PRO A 298 27.84 -6.50 3.47
CA PRO A 298 28.73 -7.48 4.08
C PRO A 298 28.54 -8.88 3.50
N GLU A 299 29.62 -9.66 3.36
CA GLU A 299 29.58 -11.03 2.81
C GLU A 299 28.54 -11.91 3.52
N ARG A 300 28.45 -11.82 4.85
CA ARG A 300 27.47 -12.56 5.66
C ARG A 300 26.03 -12.23 5.27
N ALA A 301 25.72 -10.98 4.94
CA ALA A 301 24.37 -10.57 4.54
C ALA A 301 23.99 -11.10 3.14
N ALA A 302 24.99 -11.47 2.34
CA ALA A 302 24.83 -12.07 1.01
C ALA A 302 24.79 -13.62 1.06
N GLU A 303 25.00 -14.24 2.23
CA GLU A 303 24.87 -15.69 2.37
C GLU A 303 23.41 -16.11 2.12
N PRO A 304 23.15 -17.12 1.26
CA PRO A 304 21.77 -17.53 0.93
C PRO A 304 20.91 -17.90 2.14
N SER A 305 21.50 -18.53 3.17
CA SER A 305 20.80 -18.87 4.42
C SER A 305 20.46 -17.64 5.25
N PHE A 306 21.31 -16.62 5.27
CA PHE A 306 21.03 -15.37 5.98
C PHE A 306 19.93 -14.58 5.27
N GLU A 307 19.99 -14.50 3.94
CA GLU A 307 18.92 -13.88 3.15
C GLU A 307 17.58 -14.60 3.35
N ALA A 308 17.56 -15.93 3.32
CA ALA A 308 16.35 -16.70 3.57
C ALA A 308 15.80 -16.44 4.98
N MET A 309 16.66 -16.37 5.99
CA MET A 309 16.26 -16.05 7.36
C MET A 309 15.67 -14.64 7.47
N ALA A 310 16.31 -13.64 6.84
CA ALA A 310 15.80 -12.27 6.80
C ALA A 310 14.44 -12.16 6.09
N LYS A 311 14.20 -12.93 5.01
CA LYS A 311 12.89 -13.02 4.35
C LYS A 311 11.79 -13.55 5.25
N LEU A 312 12.07 -14.57 6.05
CA LEU A 312 11.06 -15.06 6.99
C LEU A 312 10.80 -14.04 8.10
N VAL A 313 11.83 -13.39 8.62
CA VAL A 313 11.68 -12.34 9.64
C VAL A 313 10.85 -11.17 9.11
N ASP A 314 11.13 -10.70 7.89
CA ASP A 314 10.37 -9.65 7.21
C ASP A 314 8.90 -10.04 7.05
N TRP A 315 8.63 -11.25 6.53
CA TRP A 315 7.26 -11.77 6.39
C TRP A 315 6.52 -11.86 7.72
N LEU A 316 7.16 -12.43 8.75
CA LEU A 316 6.58 -12.56 10.10
C LEU A 316 6.29 -11.19 10.75
N SER A 317 7.10 -10.18 10.41
CA SER A 317 6.94 -8.82 10.92
C SER A 317 5.81 -8.04 10.26
N HIS A 318 5.20 -8.57 9.18
CA HIS A 318 4.11 -7.91 8.50
C HIS A 318 2.89 -7.73 9.43
N PRO A 319 2.16 -6.59 9.39
CA PRO A 319 1.03 -6.32 10.30
C PRO A 319 -0.13 -7.32 10.24
N MET A 320 -0.28 -8.04 9.12
CA MET A 320 -1.29 -9.10 8.97
C MET A 320 -0.85 -10.45 9.57
N GLU A 321 0.42 -10.57 9.98
CA GLU A 321 0.99 -11.76 10.60
C GLU A 321 1.19 -11.52 12.11
N PHE A 322 2.43 -11.30 12.59
CA PHE A 322 2.70 -10.97 14.00
C PHE A 322 2.94 -9.48 14.24
N GLY A 323 3.14 -8.68 13.19
CA GLY A 323 3.42 -7.24 13.31
C GLY A 323 4.75 -6.88 13.97
N ARG A 324 5.58 -7.87 14.30
CA ARG A 324 6.93 -7.71 14.86
C ARG A 324 7.82 -8.89 14.50
N ALA A 325 9.13 -8.67 14.55
CA ALA A 325 10.10 -9.74 14.35
C ALA A 325 10.08 -10.75 15.52
N PRO A 326 10.40 -12.03 15.26
CA PRO A 326 10.54 -13.03 16.30
C PRO A 326 11.72 -12.73 17.23
N ASP A 327 11.58 -13.12 18.49
CA ASP A 327 12.63 -12.97 19.51
C ASP A 327 13.79 -13.96 19.27
N GLU A 328 13.47 -15.14 18.70
CA GLU A 328 14.47 -16.11 18.23
C GLU A 328 14.09 -16.68 16.86
N ILE A 329 15.10 -16.91 16.03
CA ILE A 329 14.98 -17.65 14.77
C ILE A 329 16.19 -18.55 14.56
N ALA A 330 15.96 -19.79 14.13
CA ALA A 330 17.01 -20.78 13.92
C ALA A 330 16.74 -21.62 12.67
N LEU A 331 17.77 -21.89 11.88
CA LEU A 331 17.71 -22.82 10.76
C LEU A 331 17.49 -24.25 11.29
N VAL A 332 16.44 -24.90 10.82
CA VAL A 332 16.10 -26.29 11.14
C VAL A 332 16.63 -27.22 10.06
N ASP A 333 16.34 -26.92 8.79
CA ASP A 333 16.75 -27.75 7.66
C ASP A 333 16.92 -26.94 6.37
N THR A 334 17.75 -27.45 5.46
CA THR A 334 17.95 -26.88 4.13
C THR A 334 18.11 -28.00 3.11
N ARG A 335 17.33 -27.96 2.02
CA ARG A 335 17.39 -28.98 0.96
C ARG A 335 17.24 -28.38 -0.42
N GLU A 336 17.81 -29.06 -1.42
CA GLU A 336 17.47 -28.85 -2.82
C GLU A 336 16.50 -29.95 -3.25
N LEU A 337 15.28 -29.56 -3.60
CA LEU A 337 14.19 -30.47 -3.96
C LEU A 337 13.67 -30.12 -5.35
N LEU A 338 13.25 -31.13 -6.12
CA LEU A 338 12.41 -30.90 -7.29
C LEU A 338 11.05 -30.46 -6.75
N TRP A 339 10.75 -29.16 -6.81
CA TRP A 339 9.58 -28.56 -6.19
C TRP A 339 8.40 -28.62 -7.16
N PRO A 340 7.36 -29.43 -6.88
CA PRO A 340 6.25 -29.62 -7.82
C PRO A 340 5.52 -28.33 -8.23
N PRO A 341 5.20 -27.37 -7.34
CA PRO A 341 4.51 -26.12 -7.71
C PRO A 341 5.20 -25.39 -8.86
N SER A 342 6.49 -25.08 -8.71
CA SER A 342 7.29 -24.37 -9.71
C SER A 342 7.90 -25.28 -10.79
N ASN A 343 7.83 -26.60 -10.63
CA ASN A 343 8.40 -27.60 -11.53
C ASN A 343 9.91 -27.40 -11.82
N ASP A 344 10.67 -26.98 -10.81
CA ASP A 344 12.12 -26.75 -10.90
C ASP A 344 12.87 -27.33 -9.68
N LEU A 345 14.19 -27.51 -9.82
CA LEU A 345 15.04 -27.84 -8.68
C LEU A 345 15.30 -26.55 -7.89
N ARG A 346 14.91 -26.54 -6.62
CA ARG A 346 14.91 -25.33 -5.79
C ARG A 346 15.51 -25.60 -4.43
N ARG A 347 16.28 -24.63 -3.93
CA ARG A 347 16.77 -24.63 -2.55
C ARG A 347 15.69 -24.06 -1.62
N LEU A 348 15.39 -24.79 -0.57
CA LEU A 348 14.36 -24.46 0.40
C LEU A 348 14.93 -24.53 1.82
N TRP A 349 14.51 -23.60 2.67
CA TRP A 349 14.94 -23.49 4.06
C TRP A 349 13.75 -23.57 4.99
N ILE A 350 13.88 -24.35 6.06
CA ILE A 350 12.93 -24.37 7.17
C ILE A 350 13.60 -23.66 8.34
N PHE A 351 12.91 -22.67 8.89
CA PHE A 351 13.34 -21.98 10.10
C PHE A 351 12.31 -22.17 11.21
N ARG A 352 12.78 -22.41 12.42
CA ARG A 352 11.98 -22.30 13.64
C ARG A 352 12.03 -20.86 14.11
N TYR A 353 10.89 -20.29 14.49
CA TYR A 353 10.81 -18.98 15.12
C TYR A 353 10.12 -19.08 16.49
N ARG A 354 10.42 -18.14 17.39
CA ARG A 354 9.85 -18.06 18.73
C ARG A 354 9.57 -16.60 19.11
N TYR A 355 8.46 -16.41 19.79
CA TYR A 355 8.03 -15.17 20.42
C TYR A 355 7.93 -15.40 21.93
N ASP A 356 8.63 -14.58 22.70
CA ASP A 356 8.46 -14.49 24.14
C ASP A 356 7.08 -13.91 24.48
N PRO A 357 6.47 -14.33 25.61
CA PRO A 357 5.25 -13.72 26.10
C PRO A 357 5.46 -12.23 26.40
N ASP A 358 4.60 -11.39 25.84
CA ASP A 358 4.63 -9.94 26.05
C ASP A 358 3.37 -9.48 26.79
N GLY A 359 3.35 -9.80 28.09
CA GLY A 359 2.23 -9.52 28.98
C GLY A 359 1.20 -10.65 29.10
N PRO A 360 0.18 -10.46 29.95
CA PRO A 360 -0.78 -11.52 30.30
C PRO A 360 -1.67 -11.97 29.14
N ASP A 361 -1.88 -11.11 28.13
CA ASP A 361 -2.76 -11.38 26.99
C ASP A 361 -2.00 -11.80 25.71
N SER A 362 -0.67 -11.89 25.78
CA SER A 362 0.18 -12.34 24.66
C SER A 362 1.01 -13.54 25.11
N PRO A 363 0.49 -14.78 24.99
CA PRO A 363 1.10 -15.98 25.58
C PRO A 363 2.43 -16.42 24.93
N GLY A 364 3.03 -15.60 24.07
CA GLY A 364 4.15 -16.00 23.21
C GLY A 364 3.69 -17.01 22.16
N GLY A 365 4.64 -17.55 21.40
CA GLY A 365 4.33 -18.55 20.39
C GLY A 365 5.58 -19.07 19.70
N GLU A 366 5.49 -20.26 19.14
CA GLU A 366 6.55 -20.79 18.29
C GLU A 366 5.97 -21.51 17.09
N GLY A 367 6.76 -21.62 16.03
CA GLY A 367 6.35 -22.29 14.83
C GLY A 367 7.52 -22.48 13.87
N VAL A 368 7.18 -22.92 12.66
CA VAL A 368 8.12 -23.10 11.56
C VAL A 368 7.62 -22.38 10.32
N GLY A 369 8.55 -21.77 9.59
CA GLY A 369 8.30 -21.15 8.29
C GLY A 369 9.20 -21.75 7.22
N LEU A 370 8.68 -21.81 6.00
CA LEU A 370 9.39 -22.22 4.81
C LEU A 370 9.79 -20.99 4.00
N VAL A 371 11.01 -20.99 3.47
CA VAL A 371 11.52 -19.96 2.55
C VAL A 371 12.12 -20.65 1.32
N GLY A 372 12.02 -20.00 0.16
CA GLY A 372 12.67 -20.40 -1.09
C GLY A 372 11.70 -20.54 -2.26
N SER A 373 10.47 -21.02 -2.00
CA SER A 373 9.32 -20.78 -2.88
C SER A 373 8.54 -19.56 -2.40
N ILE A 374 7.25 -19.72 -2.09
CA ILE A 374 6.52 -18.71 -1.34
C ILE A 374 6.99 -18.73 0.12
N THR A 375 7.39 -17.57 0.65
CA THR A 375 7.75 -17.45 2.07
C THR A 375 6.46 -17.49 2.89
N PHE A 376 6.32 -18.48 3.77
CA PHE A 376 5.07 -18.68 4.51
C PHE A 376 5.26 -19.55 5.75
N ALA A 377 4.37 -19.41 6.73
CA ALA A 377 4.24 -20.30 7.88
C ALA A 377 2.82 -20.88 7.95
N LEU A 378 2.69 -22.21 7.99
CA LEU A 378 1.38 -22.89 8.09
C LEU A 378 0.94 -23.01 9.55
N PHE A 379 0.38 -21.93 10.10
CA PHE A 379 -0.05 -21.86 11.50
C PHE A 379 -1.07 -22.96 11.85
N GLY A 380 -0.79 -23.71 12.91
CA GLY A 380 -1.67 -24.80 13.37
C GLY A 380 -1.60 -26.10 12.56
N GLU A 381 -0.92 -26.10 11.41
CA GLU A 381 -0.73 -27.29 10.57
C GLU A 381 0.70 -27.85 10.66
N THR A 382 1.67 -27.00 10.97
CA THR A 382 3.08 -27.37 11.15
C THR A 382 3.57 -27.03 12.56
N SER A 383 4.53 -27.80 13.07
CA SER A 383 5.16 -27.54 14.37
C SER A 383 6.67 -27.80 14.34
N PRO A 384 7.47 -27.19 15.25
CA PRO A 384 8.92 -27.41 15.34
C PRO A 384 9.34 -28.86 15.61
N GLU A 385 8.44 -29.69 16.14
CA GLU A 385 8.67 -31.11 16.45
C GLU A 385 8.46 -32.03 15.24
N MET A 386 7.85 -31.52 14.17
CA MET A 386 7.61 -32.31 12.96
C MET A 386 8.93 -32.60 12.23
N PRO A 387 9.08 -33.79 11.62
CA PRO A 387 10.17 -34.05 10.69
C PRO A 387 10.21 -33.01 9.57
N PRO A 388 11.39 -32.52 9.14
CA PRO A 388 11.51 -31.57 8.03
C PRO A 388 10.80 -32.04 6.75
N GLU A 389 10.82 -33.34 6.45
CA GLU A 389 10.11 -33.94 5.32
C GLU A 389 8.60 -33.68 5.35
N ASP A 390 7.98 -33.70 6.53
CA ASP A 390 6.55 -33.45 6.70
C ASP A 390 6.23 -31.96 6.52
N ILE A 391 7.11 -31.09 6.99
CA ILE A 391 6.97 -29.64 6.82
C ILE A 391 7.05 -29.29 5.33
N TYR A 392 8.07 -29.76 4.61
CA TYR A 392 8.16 -29.57 3.15
C TYR A 392 6.94 -30.15 2.42
N ALA A 393 6.48 -31.33 2.81
CA ALA A 393 5.32 -31.98 2.23
C ALA A 393 4.04 -31.14 2.37
N LEU A 394 3.76 -30.62 3.56
CA LEU A 394 2.58 -29.80 3.82
C LEU A 394 2.62 -28.48 3.05
N HIS A 395 3.77 -27.79 3.01
CA HIS A 395 3.95 -26.58 2.22
C HIS A 395 3.78 -26.83 0.72
N CYS A 396 4.32 -27.93 0.19
CA CYS A 396 4.13 -28.30 -1.22
C CYS A 396 2.65 -28.50 -1.55
N CYS A 397 1.90 -29.17 -0.67
CA CYS A 397 0.46 -29.37 -0.88
C CYS A 397 -0.32 -28.06 -0.79
N TRP A 398 0.01 -27.19 0.17
CA TRP A 398 -0.60 -25.86 0.31
C TRP A 398 -0.38 -25.01 -0.94
N GLU A 399 0.85 -24.94 -1.44
CA GLU A 399 1.20 -24.12 -2.60
C GLU A 399 0.45 -24.58 -3.86
N LEU A 400 0.39 -25.89 -4.12
CA LEU A 400 -0.41 -26.45 -5.21
C LEU A 400 -1.91 -26.09 -5.08
N GLN A 401 -2.45 -26.06 -3.86
CA GLN A 401 -3.86 -25.71 -3.64
C GLN A 401 -4.12 -24.21 -3.87
N VAL A 402 -3.20 -23.34 -3.44
CA VAL A 402 -3.29 -21.89 -3.67
C VAL A 402 -3.19 -21.56 -5.17
N GLU A 403 -2.40 -22.34 -5.91
CA GLU A 403 -2.24 -22.20 -7.36
C GLU A 403 -3.34 -22.88 -8.20
N ASP A 404 -4.33 -23.54 -7.56
CA ASP A 404 -5.35 -24.37 -8.21
C ASP A 404 -4.74 -25.43 -9.17
N ASP A 405 -3.60 -26.00 -8.79
CA ASP A 405 -2.88 -26.96 -9.61
C ASP A 405 -3.59 -28.32 -9.59
N PRO A 406 -3.80 -29.00 -10.74
CA PRO A 406 -4.49 -30.29 -10.80
C PRO A 406 -3.79 -31.43 -10.05
N ARG A 407 -2.53 -31.26 -9.66
CA ARG A 407 -1.77 -32.21 -8.82
C ARG A 407 -2.02 -32.00 -7.33
N ALA A 408 -2.70 -30.93 -6.93
CA ALA A 408 -3.03 -30.66 -5.54
C ALA A 408 -3.85 -31.82 -4.95
N PRO A 409 -3.49 -32.33 -3.75
CA PRO A 409 -4.29 -33.35 -3.11
C PRO A 409 -5.61 -32.75 -2.59
N ALA A 410 -6.66 -33.57 -2.58
CA ALA A 410 -7.96 -33.19 -2.01
C ALA A 410 -7.83 -32.83 -0.52
N ASP A 411 -7.05 -33.61 0.23
CA ASP A 411 -6.73 -33.37 1.63
C ASP A 411 -5.25 -33.01 1.78
N ARG A 412 -4.96 -31.88 2.42
CA ARG A 412 -3.60 -31.46 2.72
C ARG A 412 -3.04 -32.29 3.87
N THR A 413 -2.16 -33.24 3.55
CA THR A 413 -1.56 -34.15 4.53
C THR A 413 -0.08 -34.36 4.24
N ALA A 414 0.71 -34.62 5.28
CA ALA A 414 2.14 -34.89 5.13
C ALA A 414 2.41 -36.12 4.25
N GLU A 415 1.59 -37.18 4.36
CA GLU A 415 1.71 -38.37 3.51
C GLU A 415 1.54 -38.04 2.02
N ALA A 416 0.52 -37.24 1.68
CA ALA A 416 0.29 -36.84 0.29
C ALA A 416 1.46 -36.02 -0.27
N GLY A 417 1.96 -35.05 0.51
CA GLY A 417 3.09 -34.24 0.10
C GLY A 417 4.40 -35.02 0.00
N ARG A 418 4.65 -35.99 0.91
CA ARG A 418 5.82 -36.88 0.81
C ARG A 418 5.82 -37.66 -0.50
N ARG A 419 4.66 -38.17 -0.92
CA ARG A 419 4.52 -38.84 -2.23
C ARG A 419 4.85 -37.91 -3.39
N LEU A 420 4.40 -36.66 -3.34
CA LEU A 420 4.69 -35.66 -4.37
C LEU A 420 6.18 -35.31 -4.44
N LEU A 421 6.85 -35.23 -3.29
CA LEU A 421 8.27 -34.90 -3.17
C LEU A 421 9.20 -36.11 -3.34
N GLY A 422 8.66 -37.32 -3.46
CA GLY A 422 9.45 -38.55 -3.53
C GLY A 422 10.18 -38.90 -2.23
N PHE A 423 9.72 -38.37 -1.09
CA PHE A 423 10.14 -38.86 0.22
C PHE A 423 9.53 -40.25 0.42
N GLY A 424 10.37 -41.25 0.72
CA GLY A 424 9.90 -42.62 0.95
C GLY A 424 8.77 -42.66 1.97
N ALA A 425 7.80 -43.56 1.74
CA ALA A 425 6.66 -43.76 2.63
C ALA A 425 7.10 -44.14 4.05
#